data_AF-A0A645F778-F1
#
_entry.id   AF-A0A645F778-F1
#
_cell.length_a   1.000
_cell.length_b   1.000
_cell.length_c   1.000
_cell.angle_alpha   90.00
_cell.angle_beta   90.00
_cell.angle_gamma   90.00
#
_symmetry.space_group_name_H-M   'P 1'
#
loop_
_entity.id
_entity.type
_entity.pdbx_description
1 polymer ?
#
loop_
_entity_poly.entity_id
_entity_poly.type
_entity_poly.pdbx_seq_one_letter_code
_entity_poly.pdbx_strand_id
1 'polypeptide(L)'
;MLLGTASFIVSGVMACIVISLFDNYILATIIAGGIGELLLGLFLRMRQKISRMAIAGIVGMPVGLIISFLLAGGFGSLFSLMDMRFENSAIPDISAIILMGIIFGAVVGSIIYGRKSIWLFSVVCGAAAIPSGLLVAVMNSGGYLKIWLDNLLDAFGKIDLNFLAITISLGIGMGLSIGLYNILKQKSADSSFLRQDKG
;
A
#
# COMPACT_ATOMS: atom_id res chain seq x y z
N MET A 1 -10.38 8.26 0.65
CA MET A 1 -10.26 7.07 1.53
C MET A 1 -11.15 5.94 1.05
N LEU A 2 -12.48 6.02 1.21
CA LEU A 2 -13.45 4.96 0.84
C LEU A 2 -13.24 4.36 -0.56
N LEU A 3 -13.04 5.21 -1.58
CA LEU A 3 -12.81 4.75 -2.97
C LEU A 3 -11.50 3.95 -3.12
N GLY A 4 -10.44 4.34 -2.39
CA GLY A 4 -9.16 3.63 -2.38
C GLY A 4 -9.26 2.30 -1.65
N THR A 5 -10.01 2.26 -0.55
CA THR A 5 -10.29 0.99 0.16
C THR A 5 -11.08 0.04 -0.73
N ALA A 6 -12.16 0.52 -1.37
CA ALA A 6 -12.99 -0.32 -2.23
C ALA A 6 -12.22 -0.88 -3.44
N SER A 7 -11.41 -0.05 -4.12
CA SER A 7 -10.65 -0.51 -5.29
C SER A 7 -9.59 -1.55 -4.93
N PHE A 8 -8.88 -1.37 -3.81
CA PHE A 8 -7.84 -2.30 -3.37
C PHE A 8 -8.40 -3.54 -2.65
N ILE A 9 -9.63 -3.51 -2.11
CA ILE A 9 -10.33 -4.73 -1.67
C ILE A 9 -10.59 -5.63 -2.88
N VAL A 10 -11.23 -5.09 -3.93
CA VAL A 10 -11.54 -5.86 -5.14
C VAL A 10 -10.26 -6.41 -5.76
N SER A 11 -9.24 -5.56 -5.89
CA SER A 11 -7.97 -5.98 -6.46
C SER A 11 -7.19 -6.96 -5.58
N GLY A 12 -7.25 -6.82 -4.27
CA GLY A 12 -6.61 -7.71 -3.31
C GLY A 12 -7.22 -9.11 -3.34
N VAL A 13 -8.55 -9.22 -3.41
CA VAL A 13 -9.23 -10.51 -3.56
C VAL A 13 -8.82 -11.19 -4.87
N MET A 14 -8.81 -10.46 -5.99
CA MET A 14 -8.34 -11.00 -7.28
C MET A 14 -6.90 -11.49 -7.22
N ALA A 15 -6.02 -10.74 -6.56
CA ALA A 15 -4.63 -11.14 -6.39
C ALA A 15 -4.47 -12.34 -5.44
N CYS A 16 -5.29 -12.46 -4.40
CA CYS A 16 -5.31 -13.65 -3.54
C CYS A 16 -5.68 -14.90 -4.36
N ILE A 17 -6.68 -14.83 -5.24
CA ILE A 17 -7.03 -15.93 -6.14
C ILE A 17 -5.84 -16.31 -7.03
N VAL A 18 -5.07 -15.33 -7.52
CA VAL A 18 -3.86 -15.57 -8.31
C VAL A 18 -2.77 -16.27 -7.48
N ILE A 19 -2.58 -15.87 -6.22
CA ILE A 19 -1.65 -16.55 -5.31
C ILE A 19 -2.07 -18.01 -5.15
N SER A 20 -3.35 -18.28 -4.90
CA SER A 20 -3.85 -19.66 -4.72
C SER A 20 -3.69 -20.53 -5.96
N LEU A 21 -3.71 -19.94 -7.17
CA LEU A 21 -3.60 -20.66 -8.44
C LEU A 21 -2.16 -20.84 -8.93
N PHE A 22 -1.29 -19.85 -8.73
CA PHE A 22 0.05 -19.81 -9.33
C PHE A 22 1.20 -19.79 -8.32
N ASP A 23 0.90 -19.65 -7.03
CA ASP A 23 1.86 -19.51 -5.93
C ASP A 23 2.94 -18.44 -6.20
N ASN A 24 2.56 -17.37 -6.91
CA ASN A 24 3.47 -16.35 -7.39
C ASN A 24 3.09 -14.96 -6.88
N TYR A 25 3.74 -14.56 -5.80
CA TYR A 25 3.52 -13.26 -5.14
C TYR A 25 3.90 -12.06 -6.02
N ILE A 26 4.90 -12.19 -6.90
CA ILE A 26 5.28 -11.11 -7.81
C ILE A 26 4.13 -10.85 -8.78
N LEU A 27 3.59 -11.92 -9.39
CA LEU A 27 2.44 -11.81 -10.28
C LEU A 27 1.22 -11.23 -9.54
N ALA A 28 0.98 -11.68 -8.31
CA ALA A 28 -0.10 -11.16 -7.47
C ALA A 28 0.05 -9.67 -7.17
N THR A 29 1.26 -9.17 -6.86
CA THR A 29 1.49 -7.73 -6.68
C THR A 29 1.29 -6.90 -7.94
N ILE A 30 1.66 -7.43 -9.11
CA ILE A 30 1.41 -6.76 -10.40
C ILE A 30 -0.11 -6.61 -10.62
N ILE A 31 -0.87 -7.68 -10.36
CA ILE A 31 -2.33 -7.69 -10.54
C ILE A 31 -3.00 -6.79 -9.49
N ALA A 32 -2.61 -6.91 -8.22
CA ALA A 32 -3.12 -6.10 -7.12
C ALA A 32 -2.86 -4.60 -7.32
N GLY A 33 -1.64 -4.23 -7.69
CA GLY A 33 -1.28 -2.84 -7.92
C GLY A 33 -1.97 -2.30 -9.17
N GLY A 34 -1.87 -3.04 -10.28
CA GLY A 34 -2.42 -2.61 -11.57
C GLY A 34 -3.94 -2.44 -11.55
N ILE A 35 -4.68 -3.48 -11.15
CA ILE A 35 -6.15 -3.42 -11.09
C ILE A 35 -6.59 -2.44 -9.99
N GLY A 36 -5.95 -2.44 -8.83
CA GLY A 36 -6.28 -1.56 -7.71
C GLY A 36 -6.18 -0.08 -8.05
N GLU A 37 -5.09 0.33 -8.71
CA GLU A 37 -4.92 1.72 -9.14
C GLU A 37 -5.72 2.09 -10.38
N LEU A 38 -5.93 1.16 -11.31
CA LEU A 38 -6.84 1.37 -12.43
C LEU A 38 -8.26 1.66 -11.94
N LEU A 39 -8.78 0.82 -11.03
CA LEU A 39 -10.09 1.00 -10.41
C LEU A 39 -10.16 2.29 -9.60
N LEU A 40 -9.12 2.63 -8.85
CA LEU A 40 -9.06 3.91 -8.12
C LEU A 40 -9.14 5.10 -9.08
N GLY A 41 -8.41 5.06 -10.20
CA GLY A 41 -8.45 6.10 -11.22
C GLY A 41 -9.80 6.23 -11.91
N LEU A 42 -10.50 5.11 -12.11
CA LEU A 42 -11.87 5.06 -12.63
C LEU A 42 -12.85 5.69 -11.63
N PHE A 43 -12.79 5.30 -10.35
CA PHE A 43 -13.66 5.83 -9.30
C PHE A 43 -13.47 7.32 -9.04
N LEU A 44 -12.23 7.80 -9.09
CA LEU A 44 -11.92 9.22 -8.97
C LEU A 44 -12.21 10.01 -10.27
N ARG A 45 -12.71 9.34 -11.32
CA ARG A 45 -13.03 9.92 -12.63
C ARG A 45 -11.83 10.65 -13.27
N MET A 46 -10.61 10.21 -12.98
CA MET A 46 -9.37 10.83 -13.45
C MET A 46 -9.01 10.40 -14.88
N ARG A 47 -9.94 10.54 -15.84
CA ARG A 47 -9.84 9.91 -17.18
C ARG A 47 -8.53 10.13 -17.92
N GLN A 48 -7.92 11.31 -17.81
CA GLN A 48 -6.64 11.61 -18.47
C GLN A 48 -5.43 10.96 -17.82
N LYS A 49 -5.56 10.44 -16.59
CA LYS A 49 -4.47 9.83 -15.82
C LYS A 49 -4.64 8.34 -15.57
N ILE A 50 -5.74 7.71 -16.02
CA ILE A 50 -6.04 6.29 -15.75
C ILE A 50 -4.88 5.38 -16.15
N SER A 51 -4.30 5.57 -17.34
CA SER A 51 -3.16 4.76 -17.80
C SER A 51 -1.93 4.92 -16.91
N ARG A 52 -1.64 6.15 -16.46
CA ARG A 52 -0.53 6.43 -15.54
C ARG A 52 -0.75 5.82 -14.16
N MET A 53 -1.99 5.77 -13.69
CA MET A 53 -2.35 5.09 -12.44
C MET A 53 -2.15 3.58 -12.56
N ALA A 54 -2.64 2.95 -13.64
CA ALA A 54 -2.39 1.52 -13.83
C ALA A 54 -0.89 1.18 -13.88
N ILE A 55 -0.08 1.97 -14.60
CA ILE A 55 1.38 1.80 -14.68
C ILE A 55 2.02 2.01 -13.30
N ALA A 56 1.59 3.04 -12.57
CA ALA A 56 2.09 3.33 -11.23
C ALA A 56 1.82 2.16 -10.26
N GLY A 57 0.64 1.57 -10.30
CA GLY A 57 0.31 0.38 -9.53
C GLY A 57 1.12 -0.85 -9.93
N ILE A 58 1.21 -1.15 -11.23
CA ILE A 58 1.97 -2.28 -11.79
C ILE A 58 3.45 -2.23 -11.37
N VAL A 59 4.05 -1.04 -11.36
CA VAL A 59 5.46 -0.88 -10.99
C VAL A 59 5.63 -0.72 -9.48
N GLY A 60 4.79 0.11 -8.85
CA GLY A 60 4.94 0.52 -7.46
C GLY A 60 4.80 -0.62 -6.49
N MET A 61 3.82 -1.52 -6.67
CA MET A 61 3.56 -2.57 -5.70
C MET A 61 4.64 -3.67 -5.68
N PRO A 62 5.12 -4.20 -6.83
CA PRO A 62 6.26 -5.11 -6.84
C PRO A 62 7.56 -4.47 -6.36
N VAL A 63 7.84 -3.21 -6.76
CA VAL A 63 9.03 -2.49 -6.30
C VAL A 63 8.99 -2.27 -4.78
N GLY A 64 7.82 -1.87 -4.26
CA GLY A 64 7.58 -1.75 -2.83
C GLY A 64 7.85 -3.06 -2.10
N LEU A 65 7.36 -4.18 -2.62
CA LEU A 65 7.60 -5.50 -2.03
C LEU A 65 9.10 -5.84 -2.04
N ILE A 66 9.74 -5.84 -3.21
CA ILE A 66 11.14 -6.27 -3.36
C ILE A 66 12.08 -5.44 -2.49
N ILE A 67 11.97 -4.11 -2.55
CA ILE A 67 12.87 -3.22 -1.79
C ILE A 67 12.61 -3.35 -0.29
N SER A 68 11.36 -3.46 0.14
CA SER A 68 11.05 -3.53 1.58
C SER A 68 11.50 -4.84 2.20
N PHE A 69 11.34 -5.96 1.50
CA PHE A 69 11.85 -7.25 1.97
C PHE A 69 13.38 -7.32 1.92
N LEU A 70 14.01 -6.74 0.88
CA LEU A 70 15.47 -6.64 0.82
C LEU A 70 16.02 -5.80 1.98
N LEU A 71 15.37 -4.68 2.29
CA LEU A 71 15.74 -3.83 3.41
C LEU A 71 15.44 -4.50 4.75
N ALA A 72 14.22 -4.96 5.02
CA ALA A 72 13.87 -5.58 6.29
C ALA A 72 14.68 -6.87 6.55
N GLY A 73 14.87 -7.71 5.54
CA GLY A 73 15.70 -8.92 5.62
C GLY A 73 17.20 -8.61 5.69
N GLY A 74 17.68 -7.60 4.97
CA GLY A 74 19.06 -7.13 5.02
C GLY A 74 19.40 -6.38 6.32
N PHE A 75 18.43 -5.73 6.95
CA PHE A 75 18.57 -5.14 8.28
C PHE A 75 18.70 -6.22 9.35
N GLY A 76 17.97 -7.34 9.22
CA GLY A 76 18.14 -8.51 10.09
C GLY A 76 19.57 -9.07 10.02
N SER A 77 20.15 -9.20 8.82
CA SER A 77 21.50 -9.75 8.66
C SER A 77 22.62 -8.80 9.10
N LEU A 78 22.45 -7.48 8.97
CA LEU A 78 23.43 -6.48 9.44
C LEU A 78 23.44 -6.32 10.98
N PHE A 79 22.34 -6.63 11.67
CA PHE A 79 22.22 -6.56 13.12
C PHE A 79 22.29 -7.93 13.82
N SER A 80 22.96 -8.92 13.21
CA SER A 80 23.08 -10.30 13.74
C SER A 80 23.76 -10.40 15.12
N LEU A 81 24.30 -9.29 15.66
CA LEU A 81 24.75 -9.19 17.06
C LEU A 81 23.62 -8.95 18.08
N MET A 82 22.38 -8.69 17.64
CA MET A 82 21.16 -8.55 18.48
C MET A 82 20.09 -9.64 18.21
N ASP A 83 20.38 -10.60 17.33
CA ASP A 83 19.44 -11.59 16.76
C ASP A 83 18.61 -12.37 17.80
N MET A 84 19.20 -12.72 18.95
CA MET A 84 18.53 -13.57 19.95
C MET A 84 17.30 -12.93 20.64
N ARG A 85 17.04 -11.63 20.45
CA ARG A 85 15.81 -10.96 20.96
C ARG A 85 14.76 -10.67 19.89
N PHE A 86 15.11 -10.73 18.60
CA PHE A 86 14.25 -10.24 17.51
C PHE A 86 13.61 -11.34 16.67
N GLU A 87 14.13 -12.56 16.69
CA GLU A 87 13.58 -13.71 15.97
C GLU A 87 12.14 -14.06 16.38
N ASN A 88 11.72 -13.62 17.59
CA ASN A 88 10.37 -13.82 18.12
C ASN A 88 9.55 -12.51 18.18
N SER A 89 9.99 -11.46 17.47
CA SER A 89 9.41 -10.13 17.56
C SER A 89 8.57 -9.79 16.34
N ALA A 90 7.43 -9.14 16.57
CA ALA A 90 6.53 -8.56 15.56
C ALA A 90 7.18 -7.44 14.71
N ILE A 91 8.35 -6.97 15.11
CA ILE A 91 9.02 -5.76 14.60
C ILE A 91 9.45 -5.86 13.13
N PRO A 92 10.11 -6.93 12.63
CA PRO A 92 10.46 -7.08 11.22
C PRO A 92 9.26 -6.94 10.29
N ASP A 93 8.15 -7.63 10.56
CA ASP A 93 6.93 -7.59 9.73
C ASP A 93 6.34 -6.17 9.66
N ILE A 94 6.20 -5.53 10.82
CA ILE A 94 5.68 -4.15 10.90
C ILE A 94 6.57 -3.20 10.09
N SER A 95 7.90 -3.31 10.25
CA SER A 95 8.86 -2.44 9.59
C SER A 95 8.86 -2.63 8.06
N ALA A 96 8.76 -3.87 7.59
CA ALA A 96 8.68 -4.20 6.17
C ALA A 96 7.41 -3.61 5.53
N ILE A 97 6.27 -3.72 6.22
CA ILE A 97 4.98 -3.24 5.72
C ILE A 97 4.94 -1.70 5.67
N ILE A 98 5.51 -1.02 6.68
CA ILE A 98 5.64 0.44 6.67
C ILE A 98 6.54 0.89 5.53
N LEU A 99 7.71 0.26 5.36
CA LEU A 99 8.63 0.55 4.24
C LEU A 99 7.94 0.34 2.89
N MET A 100 7.14 -0.72 2.77
CA MET A 100 6.40 -1.00 1.55
C MET A 100 5.40 0.12 1.26
N GLY A 101 4.68 0.60 2.27
CA GLY A 101 3.80 1.76 2.15
C GLY A 101 4.53 3.03 1.72
N ILE A 102 5.68 3.31 2.32
CA ILE A 102 6.54 4.47 2.01
C ILE A 102 7.01 4.45 0.56
N ILE A 103 7.55 3.31 0.11
CA ILE A 103 8.11 3.14 -1.24
C ILE A 103 6.99 3.15 -2.27
N PHE A 104 5.90 2.43 -2.01
CA PHE A 104 4.72 2.42 -2.87
C PHE A 104 4.18 3.83 -3.07
N GLY A 105 3.91 4.56 -1.99
CA GLY A 105 3.45 5.94 -2.06
C GLY A 105 4.42 6.86 -2.81
N ALA A 106 5.73 6.70 -2.59
CA ALA A 106 6.75 7.47 -3.29
C ALA A 106 6.73 7.23 -4.81
N VAL A 107 6.72 5.96 -5.24
CA VAL A 107 6.68 5.57 -6.66
C VAL A 107 5.41 6.11 -7.31
N VAL A 108 4.26 5.84 -6.69
CA VAL A 108 2.96 6.19 -7.26
C VAL A 108 2.76 7.71 -7.33
N GLY A 109 3.09 8.42 -6.25
CA GLY A 109 3.06 9.88 -6.22
C GLY A 109 3.95 10.48 -7.32
N SER A 110 5.17 9.96 -7.47
CA SER A 110 6.11 10.42 -8.50
C SER A 110 5.54 10.28 -9.93
N ILE A 111 4.86 9.18 -10.24
CA ILE A 111 4.34 8.91 -11.59
C ILE A 111 3.07 9.72 -11.88
N ILE A 112 2.15 9.85 -10.92
CA ILE A 112 0.83 10.48 -11.15
C ILE A 112 0.88 12.02 -11.01
N TYR A 113 1.65 12.53 -10.04
CA TYR A 113 1.67 13.94 -9.63
C TYR A 113 3.06 14.58 -9.68
N GLY A 114 4.13 13.80 -9.90
CA GLY A 114 5.49 14.30 -10.03
C GLY A 114 6.22 14.45 -8.70
N ARG A 115 7.48 14.91 -8.79
CA ARG A 115 8.45 14.93 -7.68
C ARG A 115 7.97 15.63 -6.41
N LYS A 116 7.16 16.69 -6.54
CA LYS A 116 6.66 17.47 -5.40
C LYS A 116 5.69 16.69 -4.50
N SER A 117 5.04 15.66 -5.04
CA SER A 117 4.04 14.86 -4.31
C SER A 117 4.63 13.67 -3.55
N ILE A 118 5.88 13.29 -3.85
CA ILE A 118 6.54 12.09 -3.30
C ILE A 118 6.48 12.09 -1.78
N TRP A 119 6.81 13.22 -1.16
CA TRP A 119 6.85 13.33 0.30
C TRP A 119 5.47 13.10 0.93
N LEU A 120 4.42 13.72 0.39
CA LEU A 120 3.05 13.55 0.91
C LEU A 120 2.57 12.11 0.76
N PHE A 121 2.72 11.52 -0.43
CA PHE A 121 2.23 10.17 -0.70
C PHE A 121 2.99 9.12 0.13
N SER A 122 4.30 9.29 0.24
CA SER A 122 5.15 8.38 1.02
C SER A 122 4.79 8.40 2.51
N VAL A 123 4.65 9.59 3.12
CA VAL A 123 4.30 9.72 4.55
C VAL A 123 2.90 9.18 4.83
N VAL A 124 1.91 9.52 4.00
CA VAL A 124 0.52 9.11 4.22
C VAL A 124 0.35 7.61 4.00
N CYS A 125 0.96 7.02 2.96
CA CYS A 125 0.91 5.58 2.73
C CYS A 125 1.68 4.80 3.80
N GLY A 126 2.85 5.28 4.24
CA GLY A 126 3.59 4.67 5.35
C GLY A 126 2.80 4.68 6.66
N ALA A 127 2.18 5.80 7.01
CA ALA A 127 1.34 5.89 8.21
C ALA A 127 0.09 5.00 8.13
N ALA A 128 -0.56 4.94 6.97
CA ALA A 128 -1.71 4.06 6.73
C ALA A 128 -1.36 2.57 6.81
N ALA A 129 -0.08 2.22 6.65
CA ALA A 129 0.40 0.84 6.71
C ALA A 129 0.70 0.34 8.13
N ILE A 130 0.80 1.23 9.13
CA ILE A 130 1.08 0.85 10.53
C ILE A 130 0.03 -0.13 11.09
N PRO A 131 -1.29 0.12 10.95
CA PRO A 131 -2.29 -0.81 11.47
C PRO A 131 -2.23 -2.19 10.82
N SER A 132 -2.00 -2.24 9.49
CA SER A 132 -1.83 -3.51 8.78
C SER A 132 -0.54 -4.23 9.15
N GLY A 133 0.55 -3.48 9.40
CA GLY A 133 1.79 -4.05 9.93
C GLY A 133 1.57 -4.79 11.24
N LEU A 134 0.86 -4.14 12.17
CA LEU A 134 0.53 -4.73 13.47
C LEU A 134 -0.43 -5.92 13.32
N LEU A 135 -1.40 -5.83 12.41
CA LEU A 135 -2.35 -6.91 12.12
C LEU A 135 -1.62 -8.15 11.57
N VAL A 136 -0.73 -7.98 10.59
CA VAL A 136 0.06 -9.06 9.99
C VAL A 136 0.96 -9.71 11.04
N ALA A 137 1.62 -8.92 11.88
CA ALA A 137 2.45 -9.48 12.94
C ALA A 137 1.65 -10.34 13.94
N VAL A 138 0.45 -9.91 14.32
CA VAL A 138 -0.45 -10.68 15.19
C VAL A 138 -0.95 -11.96 14.50
N MET A 139 -1.17 -11.92 13.20
CA MET A 139 -1.55 -13.12 12.45
C MET A 139 -0.39 -14.11 12.32
N ASN A 140 0.83 -13.61 12.11
CA ASN A 140 2.03 -14.44 12.01
C ASN A 140 2.41 -15.09 13.34
N SER A 141 2.04 -14.51 14.48
CA SER A 141 2.26 -15.10 15.80
C SER A 141 1.33 -16.27 16.15
N GLY A 142 0.52 -16.77 15.20
CA GLY A 142 -0.34 -17.95 15.39
C GLY A 142 -1.56 -17.72 16.29
N GLY A 143 -1.96 -16.47 16.49
CA GLY A 143 -3.08 -16.11 17.37
C GLY A 143 -4.46 -16.57 16.86
N TYR A 144 -5.44 -16.64 17.78
CA TYR A 144 -6.85 -16.97 17.53
C TYR A 144 -7.48 -16.15 16.39
N LEU A 145 -7.03 -14.91 16.20
CA LEU A 145 -7.47 -14.01 15.11
C LEU A 145 -7.25 -14.62 13.72
N LYS A 146 -6.11 -15.29 13.48
CA LYS A 146 -5.82 -15.90 12.19
C LYS A 146 -6.82 -17.00 11.86
N ILE A 147 -7.04 -17.91 12.81
CA ILE A 147 -7.97 -19.05 12.65
C ILE A 147 -9.41 -18.55 12.42
N TRP A 148 -9.82 -17.51 13.15
CA TRP A 148 -11.15 -16.94 12.99
C TRP A 148 -11.35 -16.27 11.62
N LEU A 149 -10.37 -15.49 11.17
CA LEU A 149 -10.39 -14.84 9.84
C LEU A 149 -10.29 -15.85 8.70
N ASP A 150 -9.42 -16.86 8.81
CA ASP A 150 -9.28 -17.94 7.83
C ASP A 150 -10.62 -18.67 7.68
N ASN A 151 -11.28 -19.03 8.77
CA ASN A 151 -12.60 -19.71 8.72
C ASN A 151 -13.70 -18.82 8.12
N LEU A 152 -13.66 -17.50 8.34
CA LEU A 152 -14.65 -16.58 7.78
C LEU A 152 -14.45 -16.38 6.27
N LEU A 153 -13.21 -16.45 5.81
CA LEU A 153 -12.82 -16.30 4.40
C LEU A 153 -12.71 -17.61 3.64
N ASP A 154 -12.76 -18.77 4.31
CA ASP A 154 -12.71 -20.08 3.67
C ASP A 154 -13.85 -20.27 2.67
N ALA A 155 -15.00 -19.63 2.91
CA ALA A 155 -16.13 -19.55 1.96
C ALA A 155 -15.76 -18.90 0.62
N PHE A 156 -14.70 -18.08 0.58
CA PHE A 156 -14.14 -17.45 -0.62
C PHE A 156 -12.87 -18.16 -1.14
N GLY A 157 -12.49 -19.29 -0.53
CA GLY A 157 -11.28 -20.06 -0.82
C GLY A 157 -10.08 -19.68 0.05
N LYS A 158 -8.93 -20.33 -0.17
CA LYS A 158 -7.67 -20.00 0.53
C LYS A 158 -7.21 -18.59 0.17
N ILE A 159 -7.52 -17.63 1.01
CA ILE A 159 -7.12 -16.23 0.86
C ILE A 159 -5.87 -15.95 1.71
N ASP A 160 -4.85 -15.37 1.10
CA ASP A 160 -3.73 -14.81 1.86
C ASP A 160 -4.16 -13.50 2.54
N LEU A 161 -4.58 -13.62 3.80
CA LEU A 161 -5.00 -12.50 4.63
C LEU A 161 -3.89 -11.47 4.84
N ASN A 162 -2.61 -11.87 4.89
CA ASN A 162 -1.51 -10.94 5.09
C ASN A 162 -1.38 -10.04 3.86
N PHE A 163 -1.36 -10.65 2.68
CA PHE A 163 -1.33 -9.95 1.41
C PHE A 163 -2.55 -9.04 1.25
N LEU A 164 -3.74 -9.53 1.61
CA LEU A 164 -4.97 -8.75 1.56
C LEU A 164 -4.92 -7.53 2.50
N ALA A 165 -4.49 -7.72 3.75
CA ALA A 165 -4.38 -6.65 4.74
C ALA A 165 -3.40 -5.54 4.30
N ILE A 166 -2.27 -5.93 3.72
CA ILE A 166 -1.28 -4.99 3.16
C ILE A 166 -1.91 -4.23 2.00
N THR A 167 -2.53 -4.93 1.05
CA THR A 167 -3.15 -4.35 -0.15
C THR A 167 -4.23 -3.33 0.21
N ILE A 168 -5.10 -3.65 1.16
CA ILE A 168 -6.15 -2.73 1.64
C ILE A 168 -5.53 -1.48 2.27
N SER A 169 -4.48 -1.63 3.08
CA SER A 169 -3.77 -0.50 3.70
C SER A 169 -3.17 0.44 2.64
N LEU A 170 -2.56 -0.11 1.59
CA LEU A 170 -2.02 0.68 0.49
C LEU A 170 -3.13 1.46 -0.22
N GLY A 171 -4.31 0.83 -0.43
CA GLY A 171 -5.48 1.50 -0.97
C GLY A 171 -6.01 2.64 -0.10
N ILE A 172 -6.04 2.44 1.23
CA ILE A 172 -6.39 3.49 2.20
C ILE A 172 -5.41 4.65 2.08
N GLY A 173 -4.10 4.35 2.13
CA GLY A 173 -3.03 5.33 2.01
C GLY A 173 -3.12 6.13 0.72
N MET A 174 -3.36 5.48 -0.41
CA MET A 174 -3.52 6.13 -1.71
C MET A 174 -4.78 7.01 -1.78
N GLY A 175 -5.91 6.47 -1.31
CA GLY A 175 -7.16 7.21 -1.25
C GLY A 175 -7.11 8.41 -0.31
N LEU A 176 -6.27 8.39 0.73
CA LEU A 176 -6.01 9.53 1.60
C LEU A 176 -5.04 10.53 0.96
N SER A 177 -3.94 10.04 0.38
CA SER A 177 -2.92 10.86 -0.27
C SER A 177 -3.49 11.73 -1.39
N ILE A 178 -4.32 11.14 -2.25
CA ILE A 178 -4.98 11.88 -3.34
C ILE A 178 -5.94 12.94 -2.77
N GLY A 179 -6.72 12.60 -1.74
CA GLY A 179 -7.64 13.53 -1.09
C GLY A 179 -6.91 14.74 -0.49
N LEU A 180 -5.86 14.48 0.30
CA LEU A 180 -5.02 15.52 0.92
C LEU A 180 -4.31 16.37 -0.13
N TYR A 181 -3.78 15.75 -1.18
CA TYR A 181 -3.12 16.46 -2.27
C TYR A 181 -4.06 17.46 -2.96
N ASN A 182 -5.31 17.05 -3.22
CA ASN A 182 -6.30 17.94 -3.84
C ASN A 182 -6.66 19.13 -2.95
N ILE A 183 -6.81 18.91 -1.64
CA ILE A 183 -7.08 19.98 -0.66
C ILE A 183 -5.91 20.98 -0.61
N LEU A 184 -4.67 20.49 -0.52
CA LEU A 184 -3.48 21.34 -0.48
C LEU A 184 -3.30 22.15 -1.78
N LYS A 185 -3.59 21.52 -2.92
CA LYS A 185 -3.54 22.20 -4.22
C LYS A 185 -4.58 23.33 -4.29
N GLN A 186 -5.80 23.09 -3.82
CA GLN A 186 -6.86 24.10 -3.80
C GLN A 186 -6.48 25.29 -2.90
N LYS A 187 -6.03 25.02 -1.67
CA LYS A 187 -5.58 26.06 -0.73
C LYS A 187 -4.45 26.92 -1.30
N SER A 188 -3.54 26.32 -2.06
CA SER A 188 -2.44 27.04 -2.71
C SER A 188 -2.94 27.99 -3.81
N ALA A 189 -3.91 27.54 -4.61
CA ALA A 189 -4.53 28.38 -5.64
C ALA A 189 -5.27 29.58 -5.03
N ASP A 190 -6.09 29.36 -4.00
CA ASP A 190 -6.84 30.44 -3.34
C ASP A 190 -5.90 31.50 -2.73
N SER A 191 -4.79 31.07 -2.13
CA SER A 191 -3.79 31.99 -1.55
C SER A 191 -3.06 32.83 -2.60
N SER A 192 -2.90 32.31 -3.82
CA SER A 192 -2.27 33.04 -4.93
C SER A 192 -3.19 34.10 -5.51
N PHE A 193 -4.50 33.84 -5.54
CA PHE A 193 -5.52 34.78 -6.00
C PHE A 193 -5.63 35.99 -5.05
N LEU A 194 -5.67 35.75 -3.74
CA LEU A 194 -5.70 36.80 -2.71
C LEU A 194 -4.45 37.69 -2.67
N ARG A 195 -3.33 37.25 -3.26
CA ARG A 195 -2.10 38.07 -3.38
C ARG A 195 -2.10 38.95 -4.63
N GLN A 196 -2.84 38.61 -5.68
CA GLN A 196 -2.94 39.45 -6.87
C GLN A 196 -3.91 40.63 -6.70
N ASP A 197 -4.89 40.51 -5.81
CA ASP A 197 -5.87 41.58 -5.52
C ASP A 197 -5.35 42.67 -4.55
N LYS A 198 -4.08 42.57 -4.12
CA LYS A 198 -3.44 43.49 -3.17
C LYS A 198 -2.25 44.25 -3.76
N GLY A 199 -2.07 44.22 -5.08
CA GLY A 199 -1.06 44.99 -5.80
C GLY A 199 -1.71 46.04 -6.69
#